data_AF-A0A2D6MI37-F1
#
_entry.id   AF-A0A2D6MI37-F1
#
_cell.length_a   1.000
_cell.length_b   1.000
_cell.length_c   1.000
_cell.angle_alpha   90.00
_cell.angle_beta   90.00
_cell.angle_gamma   90.00
#
_symmetry.space_group_name_H-M   'P 1'
#
loop_
_entity.id
_entity.type
_entity.pdbx_description
1 polymer ?
#
loop_
_entity_poly.entity_id
_entity_poly.type
_entity_poly.pdbx_seq_one_letter_code
_entity_poly.pdbx_strand_id
1 'polypeptide(L)'
;MNLKERLLKELREITSEHEGEEYVDDVYLSTYEGSLPEAYIGDDLLKEIQHKFRWPINAVRRVIREDYNLGFTWLIVDPSYEDTTIVTVIRDDDHKVLFLESMKAWNYHFENEDELGYALTRIYNKIMENMR
;
A
#
# COMPACT_ATOMS: atom_id res chain seq x y z
N MET A 1 3.45 -19.96 8.50
CA MET A 1 3.34 -18.86 7.54
C MET A 1 4.45 -17.87 7.83
N ASN A 2 5.32 -17.60 6.87
CA ASN A 2 6.38 -16.59 7.02
C ASN A 2 5.79 -15.16 6.90
N LEU A 3 6.57 -14.11 7.23
CA LEU A 3 6.09 -12.73 7.21
C LEU A 3 5.56 -12.31 5.83
N LYS A 4 6.25 -12.70 4.75
CA LYS A 4 5.84 -12.39 3.36
C LYS A 4 4.47 -12.97 3.05
N GLU A 5 4.27 -14.25 3.34
CA GLU A 5 2.98 -14.95 3.15
C GLU A 5 1.86 -14.32 4.00
N ARG A 6 2.16 -13.92 5.25
CA ARG A 6 1.19 -13.23 6.12
C ARG A 6 0.75 -11.90 5.51
N LEU A 7 1.70 -11.08 5.06
CA LEU A 7 1.41 -9.77 4.48
C LEU A 7 0.61 -9.88 3.18
N LEU A 8 0.94 -10.83 2.31
CA LEU A 8 0.19 -11.10 1.08
C LEU A 8 -1.24 -11.57 1.39
N LYS A 9 -1.40 -12.46 2.39
CA LYS A 9 -2.71 -12.91 2.85
C LYS A 9 -3.56 -11.73 3.33
N GLU A 10 -3.01 -10.88 4.20
CA GLU A 10 -3.72 -9.69 4.71
C GLU A 10 -4.10 -8.71 3.61
N LEU A 11 -3.23 -8.52 2.61
CA LEU A 11 -3.54 -7.67 1.45
C LEU A 11 -4.72 -8.24 0.67
N ARG A 12 -4.71 -9.53 0.33
CA ARG A 12 -5.81 -10.16 -0.41
C ARG A 12 -7.12 -10.15 0.39
N GLU A 13 -7.06 -10.41 1.69
CA GLU A 13 -8.25 -10.39 2.56
C GLU A 13 -8.86 -8.99 2.67
N ILE A 14 -8.05 -7.95 2.92
CA ILE A 14 -8.59 -6.59 3.03
C ILE A 14 -9.12 -6.06 1.70
N THR A 15 -8.48 -6.36 0.56
CA THR A 15 -8.98 -5.92 -0.75
C THR A 15 -10.21 -6.71 -1.16
N SER A 16 -10.28 -8.02 -0.87
CA SER A 16 -11.48 -8.82 -1.15
C SER A 16 -12.73 -8.27 -0.43
N GLU A 17 -12.57 -7.83 0.82
CA GLU A 17 -13.65 -7.22 1.62
C GLU A 17 -14.19 -5.90 1.03
N HIS A 18 -13.38 -5.13 0.27
CA HIS A 18 -13.70 -3.75 -0.10
C HIS A 18 -13.79 -3.50 -1.62
N GLU A 19 -12.99 -4.20 -2.40
CA GLU A 19 -12.78 -3.98 -3.84
C GLU A 19 -13.08 -5.24 -4.69
N GLY A 20 -13.07 -6.43 -4.07
CA GLY A 20 -13.30 -7.72 -4.74
C GLY A 20 -12.06 -8.62 -4.79
N GLU A 21 -12.28 -9.90 -5.09
CA GLU A 21 -11.23 -10.95 -5.05
C GLU A 21 -10.14 -10.75 -6.12
N GLU A 22 -10.50 -10.19 -7.28
CA GLU A 22 -9.61 -10.00 -8.44
C GLU A 22 -8.75 -8.74 -8.34
N TYR A 23 -9.03 -7.84 -7.38
CA TYR A 23 -8.40 -6.52 -7.30
C TYR A 23 -6.87 -6.57 -7.23
N VAL A 24 -6.30 -7.51 -6.45
CA VAL A 24 -4.84 -7.61 -6.32
C VAL A 24 -4.20 -7.97 -7.65
N ASP A 25 -4.81 -8.89 -8.37
CA ASP A 25 -4.31 -9.38 -9.64
C ASP A 25 -4.43 -8.27 -10.70
N ASP A 26 -5.56 -7.58 -10.76
CA ASP A 26 -5.82 -6.50 -11.71
C ASP A 26 -4.97 -5.24 -11.47
N VAL A 27 -4.76 -4.84 -10.21
CA VAL A 27 -4.15 -3.55 -9.88
C VAL A 27 -2.64 -3.64 -9.64
N TYR A 28 -2.15 -4.77 -9.13
CA TYR A 28 -0.76 -4.94 -8.75
C TYR A 28 0.02 -5.95 -9.60
N LEU A 29 -0.63 -6.91 -10.26
CA LEU A 29 0.05 -8.01 -10.96
C LEU A 29 -0.26 -8.10 -12.47
N SER A 30 -1.15 -7.24 -12.98
CA SER A 30 -1.57 -7.24 -14.39
C SER A 30 -0.54 -6.57 -15.30
N THR A 31 -0.44 -7.03 -16.56
CA THR A 31 0.55 -6.49 -17.50
C THR A 31 0.35 -4.99 -17.71
N TYR A 32 1.30 -4.18 -17.22
CA TYR A 32 1.21 -2.73 -17.28
C TYR A 32 1.60 -2.18 -18.65
N GLU A 33 0.66 -1.54 -19.36
CA GLU A 33 0.89 -0.96 -20.71
C GLU A 33 1.44 0.48 -20.71
N GLY A 34 2.05 0.95 -19.61
CA GLY A 34 2.77 2.23 -19.61
C GLY A 34 1.90 3.49 -19.64
N SER A 35 0.59 3.35 -19.79
CA SER A 35 -0.36 4.43 -19.98
C SER A 35 -1.48 4.37 -18.95
N LEU A 36 -1.98 5.55 -18.57
CA LEU A 36 -3.09 5.71 -17.64
C LEU A 36 -4.32 5.04 -18.28
N PRO A 37 -4.87 3.94 -17.71
CA PRO A 37 -5.97 3.25 -18.37
C PRO A 37 -7.15 4.21 -18.47
N GLU A 38 -7.83 4.25 -19.63
CA GLU A 38 -8.84 5.28 -19.93
C GLU A 38 -9.96 5.34 -18.89
N ALA A 39 -10.26 4.21 -18.24
CA ALA A 39 -11.21 4.11 -17.14
C ALA A 39 -10.88 5.00 -15.92
N TYR A 40 -9.62 5.43 -15.79
CA TYR A 40 -9.10 6.25 -14.69
C TYR A 40 -8.98 7.74 -15.06
N ILE A 41 -9.48 8.20 -16.21
CA ILE A 41 -9.44 9.63 -16.59
C ILE A 41 -10.64 10.36 -15.98
N GLY A 42 -10.43 11.17 -14.93
CA GLY A 42 -11.48 12.01 -14.32
C GLY A 42 -11.24 12.32 -12.84
N ASP A 43 -12.26 12.84 -12.15
CA ASP A 43 -12.22 13.14 -10.71
C ASP A 43 -11.97 11.89 -9.84
N ASP A 44 -12.28 10.71 -10.38
CA ASP A 44 -12.05 9.42 -9.73
C ASP A 44 -10.58 9.00 -9.72
N LEU A 45 -9.73 9.59 -10.57
CA LEU A 45 -8.31 9.20 -10.69
C LEU A 45 -7.56 9.28 -9.36
N LEU A 46 -7.68 10.42 -8.66
CA LEU A 46 -6.94 10.63 -7.40
C LEU A 46 -7.41 9.68 -6.32
N LYS A 47 -8.72 9.36 -6.30
CA LYS A 47 -9.29 8.40 -5.37
C LYS A 47 -8.78 6.99 -5.65
N GLU A 48 -8.72 6.59 -6.91
CA GLU A 48 -8.16 5.30 -7.32
C GLU A 48 -6.67 5.17 -6.97
N ILE A 49 -5.90 6.24 -7.18
CA ILE A 49 -4.50 6.29 -6.71
C ILE A 49 -4.43 6.16 -5.18
N GLN A 50 -5.30 6.86 -4.46
CA GLN A 50 -5.37 6.74 -3.00
C GLN A 50 -5.65 5.31 -2.54
N HIS A 51 -6.61 4.63 -3.18
CA HIS A 51 -6.95 3.25 -2.88
C HIS A 51 -5.76 2.31 -3.18
N LYS A 52 -5.12 2.47 -4.35
CA LYS A 52 -3.95 1.70 -4.79
C LYS A 52 -2.82 1.71 -3.77
N PHE A 53 -2.52 2.85 -3.13
CA PHE A 53 -1.51 2.92 -2.08
C PHE A 53 -2.02 2.57 -0.67
N ARG A 54 -3.32 2.75 -0.42
CA ARG A 54 -3.91 2.54 0.90
C ARG A 54 -3.93 1.06 1.31
N TRP A 55 -4.26 0.16 0.40
CA TRP A 55 -4.42 -1.26 0.73
C TRP A 55 -3.13 -1.96 1.20
N PRO A 56 -1.98 -1.81 0.52
CA PRO A 56 -0.70 -2.36 0.96
C PRO A 56 -0.30 -1.89 2.36
N ILE A 57 -0.46 -0.58 2.63
CA ILE A 57 -0.13 -0.02 3.94
C ILE A 57 -1.08 -0.53 5.02
N ASN A 58 -2.37 -0.67 4.73
CA ASN A 58 -3.32 -1.22 5.68
C ASN A 58 -3.07 -2.70 6.01
N ALA A 59 -2.66 -3.50 5.02
CA ALA A 59 -2.24 -4.88 5.24
C ALA A 59 -1.05 -4.94 6.22
N VAL A 60 -0.02 -4.12 5.97
CA VAL A 60 1.14 -4.00 6.87
C VAL A 60 0.70 -3.54 8.28
N ARG A 61 -0.20 -2.56 8.37
CA ARG A 61 -0.73 -2.06 9.65
C ARG A 61 -1.49 -3.12 10.43
N ARG A 62 -2.30 -3.97 9.77
CA ARG A 62 -3.00 -5.08 10.42
C ARG A 62 -1.99 -6.04 11.08
N VAL A 63 -0.98 -6.48 10.32
CA VAL A 63 0.08 -7.37 10.86
C VAL A 63 0.82 -6.72 12.04
N ILE A 64 1.24 -5.47 11.91
CA ILE A 64 1.96 -4.76 12.99
C ILE A 64 1.09 -4.63 14.25
N ARG A 65 -0.20 -4.31 14.09
CA ARG A 65 -1.14 -4.19 15.21
C ARG A 65 -1.30 -5.52 15.94
N GLU A 66 -1.41 -6.62 15.21
CA GLU A 66 -1.49 -7.96 15.80
C GLU A 66 -0.21 -8.33 16.57
N ASP A 67 0.96 -8.07 15.97
CA ASP A 67 2.24 -8.52 16.52
C ASP A 67 2.70 -7.68 17.73
N TYR A 68 2.32 -6.41 17.80
CA TYR A 68 2.86 -5.46 18.80
C TYR A 68 1.81 -4.67 19.59
N ASN A 69 0.51 -4.91 19.36
CA ASN A 69 -0.60 -4.18 20.00
C ASN A 69 -0.43 -2.65 19.91
N LEU A 70 0.06 -2.18 18.75
CA LEU A 70 0.36 -0.77 18.54
C LEU A 70 -0.92 0.04 18.29
N GLY A 71 -0.93 1.25 18.86
CA GLY A 71 -1.96 2.26 18.67
C GLY A 71 -2.09 2.71 17.21
N PHE A 72 -3.08 3.55 16.93
CA PHE A 72 -3.36 3.98 15.58
C PHE A 72 -2.16 4.67 14.93
N THR A 73 -2.03 4.50 13.62
CA THR A 73 -1.12 5.29 12.78
C THR A 73 -1.94 6.05 11.76
N TRP A 74 -1.62 7.33 11.52
CA TRP A 74 -2.24 8.10 10.46
C TRP A 74 -1.63 7.66 9.13
N LEU A 75 -2.46 7.44 8.13
CA LEU A 75 -2.04 7.18 6.76
C LEU A 75 -2.48 8.37 5.90
N ILE A 76 -1.51 9.05 5.32
CA ILE A 76 -1.75 10.13 4.35
C ILE A 76 -1.27 9.63 3.00
N VAL A 77 -2.17 9.62 2.01
CA VAL A 77 -1.84 9.36 0.61
C VAL A 77 -2.20 10.61 -0.17
N ASP A 78 -1.18 11.33 -0.61
CA ASP A 78 -1.31 12.62 -1.29
C ASP A 78 -0.85 12.47 -2.75
N PRO A 79 -1.78 12.14 -3.67
CA PRO A 79 -1.49 12.10 -5.10
C PRO A 79 -1.44 13.51 -5.67
N SER A 80 -0.33 13.84 -6.33
CA SER A 80 -0.23 15.02 -7.19
C SER A 80 -0.70 14.67 -8.61
N TYR A 81 -1.43 15.60 -9.24
CA TYR A 81 -1.68 15.57 -10.69
C TYR A 81 -0.38 15.56 -11.50
N GLU A 82 0.73 16.05 -10.92
CA GLU A 82 2.07 16.09 -11.51
C GLU A 82 2.84 14.76 -11.35
N ASP A 83 2.13 13.63 -11.35
CA ASP A 83 2.74 12.30 -11.53
C ASP A 83 3.54 11.77 -10.32
N THR A 84 3.22 12.19 -9.09
CA THR A 84 3.87 11.64 -7.89
C THR A 84 2.87 11.53 -6.74
N THR A 85 2.95 10.43 -5.99
CA THR A 85 2.15 10.20 -4.80
C THR A 85 3.05 10.09 -3.58
N ILE A 86 2.72 10.85 -2.54
CA ILE A 86 3.40 10.80 -1.25
C ILE A 86 2.57 9.93 -0.31
N VAL A 87 3.20 8.88 0.22
CA VAL A 87 2.60 7.98 1.21
C VAL A 87 3.32 8.18 2.54
N THR A 88 2.59 8.64 3.56
CA THR A 88 3.14 8.91 4.89
C THR A 88 2.39 8.11 5.95
N VAL A 89 3.13 7.40 6.80
CA VAL A 89 2.61 6.76 8.00
C VAL A 89 3.14 7.50 9.22
N ILE A 90 2.25 7.98 10.08
CA ILE A 90 2.60 8.77 11.28
C ILE A 90 2.09 8.06 12.52
N ARG A 91 2.89 7.97 13.57
CA ARG A 91 2.47 7.45 14.88
C ARG A 91 1.56 8.47 15.57
N ASP A 92 0.43 8.01 16.13
CA ASP A 92 -0.61 8.90 16.68
C ASP A 92 -0.20 9.61 17.97
N ASP A 93 0.58 8.97 18.84
CA ASP A 93 0.92 9.48 20.17
C ASP A 93 1.94 10.63 20.17
N ASP A 94 2.90 10.61 19.25
CA ASP A 94 3.99 11.59 19.21
C ASP A 94 4.24 12.20 17.82
N HIS A 95 3.35 11.92 16.87
CA HIS A 95 3.45 12.40 15.49
C HIS A 95 4.77 12.04 14.77
N LYS A 96 5.47 10.98 15.21
CA LYS A 96 6.68 10.50 14.54
C LYS A 96 6.33 9.91 13.17
N VAL A 97 7.05 10.33 12.14
CA VAL A 97 6.95 9.72 10.80
C VAL A 97 7.64 8.36 10.82
N LEU A 98 6.86 7.30 10.61
CA LEU A 98 7.33 5.90 10.60
C LEU A 98 7.68 5.42 9.19
N PHE A 99 7.02 6.00 8.18
CA PHE A 99 7.25 5.69 6.79
C PHE A 99 6.94 6.90 5.93
N LEU A 100 7.81 7.16 4.97
CA LEU A 100 7.63 8.17 3.94
C LEU A 100 8.16 7.60 2.63
N GLU A 101 7.30 7.58 1.62
CA GLU A 101 7.69 7.22 0.27
C GLU A 101 7.04 8.18 -0.72
N SER A 102 7.80 8.51 -1.76
CA SER A 102 7.35 9.34 -2.88
C SER A 102 7.60 8.55 -4.14
N MET A 103 6.54 8.26 -4.88
CA MET A 103 6.64 7.47 -6.11
C MET A 103 5.46 7.72 -7.05
N LYS A 104 5.67 7.46 -8.34
CA LYS A 104 4.59 7.51 -9.32
C LYS A 104 3.59 6.38 -9.06
N ALA A 105 2.30 6.67 -9.03
CA ALA A 105 1.25 5.66 -8.85
C ALA A 105 1.36 4.52 -9.86
N TRP A 106 1.75 4.87 -11.07
CA TRP A 106 1.95 3.98 -12.21
C TRP A 106 3.10 2.98 -12.04
N ASN A 107 4.10 3.33 -11.23
CA ASN A 107 5.23 2.45 -10.93
C ASN A 107 4.91 1.48 -9.78
N TYR A 108 3.70 1.54 -9.23
CA TYR A 108 3.28 0.68 -8.13
C TYR A 108 2.58 -0.59 -8.65
N HIS A 109 3.35 -1.37 -9.42
CA HIS A 109 2.97 -2.62 -10.05
C HIS A 109 4.16 -3.60 -9.91
N PHE A 110 3.89 -4.90 -9.90
CA PHE A 110 4.87 -5.96 -9.61
C PHE A 110 4.74 -7.10 -10.62
N GLU A 111 5.86 -7.70 -11.05
CA GLU A 111 5.83 -8.75 -12.06
C GLU A 111 5.17 -10.05 -11.56
N ASN A 112 5.13 -10.25 -10.25
CA ASN A 112 4.58 -11.43 -9.60
C ASN A 112 4.32 -11.19 -8.10
N GLU A 113 3.60 -12.11 -7.47
CA GLU A 113 3.31 -12.07 -6.02
C GLU A 113 4.57 -12.01 -5.15
N ASP A 114 5.67 -12.59 -5.62
CA ASP A 114 6.91 -12.63 -4.85
C ASP A 114 7.51 -11.23 -4.70
N GLU A 115 7.56 -10.45 -5.78
CA GLU A 115 7.96 -9.03 -5.76
C GLU A 115 7.03 -8.18 -4.91
N LEU A 116 5.71 -8.35 -5.05
CA LEU A 116 4.72 -7.67 -4.20
C LEU A 116 4.96 -7.99 -2.72
N GLY A 117 5.20 -9.26 -2.40
CA GLY A 117 5.49 -9.71 -1.04
C GLY A 117 6.78 -9.11 -0.48
N TYR A 118 7.83 -8.97 -1.31
CA TYR A 118 9.06 -8.26 -0.91
C TYR A 118 8.80 -6.77 -0.66
N ALA A 119 7.97 -6.12 -1.49
CA ALA A 119 7.61 -4.72 -1.32
C ALA A 119 6.86 -4.49 0.00
N LEU A 120 5.88 -5.34 0.34
CA LEU A 120 5.17 -5.31 1.62
C LEU A 120 6.12 -5.52 2.80
N THR A 121 7.02 -6.51 2.69
CA THR A 121 8.01 -6.81 3.73
C THR A 121 8.96 -5.62 3.95
N ARG A 122 9.39 -4.93 2.88
CA ARG A 122 10.22 -3.72 2.95
C ARG A 122 9.48 -2.59 3.67
N ILE A 123 8.20 -2.38 3.39
CA ILE A 123 7.37 -1.37 4.07
C ILE A 123 7.27 -1.69 5.56
N TYR A 124 6.93 -2.95 5.89
CA TYR A 124 6.87 -3.43 7.27
C TYR A 124 8.19 -3.16 8.00
N ASN A 125 9.32 -3.56 7.44
CA ASN A 125 10.63 -3.39 8.06
C ASN A 125 10.96 -1.92 8.29
N LYS A 126 10.72 -1.04 7.31
CA LYS A 126 10.92 0.41 7.46
C LYS A 126 10.08 1.00 8.61
N ILE A 127 8.81 0.61 8.71
CA ILE A 127 7.94 1.05 9.81
C ILE A 127 8.51 0.55 11.14
N MET A 128 8.86 -0.74 11.24
CA MET A 128 9.42 -1.34 12.46
C MET A 128 10.76 -0.72 12.89
N GLU A 129 11.63 -0.39 11.93
CA GLU A 129 12.92 0.28 12.17
C GLU A 129 12.70 1.66 12.79
N ASN A 130 11.76 2.44 12.24
CA ASN A 130 11.44 3.79 12.72
C ASN A 130 10.56 3.80 13.97
N MET A 131 9.99 2.67 14.39
CA MET A 131 9.25 2.57 15.65
C MET A 131 10.17 2.43 16.87
N ARG A 132 11.40 1.97 16.67
CA ARG A 132 12.45 1.92 17.70
C ARG A 132 12.98 3.33 18.02
#